data_AF-A0A9E1HX43-F1
#
_entry.id   AF-A0A9E1HX43-F1
#
_cell.length_a   1.000
_cell.length_b   1.000
_cell.length_c   1.000
_cell.angle_alpha   90.00
_cell.angle_beta   90.00
_cell.angle_gamma   90.00
#
_symmetry.space_group_name_H-M   'P 1'
#
loop_
_entity.id
_entity.type
_entity.pdbx_description
1 polymer ?
#
loop_
_entity_poly.entity_id
_entity_poly.type
_entity_poly.pdbx_seq_one_letter_code
_entity_poly.pdbx_strand_id
1 'polypeptide(L)'
;MKTSDLISALNRLKVQTGSLDCKGCGYERYCSAQVCCVIQRAVDKLCGMEWIDAKVELPPDDATKFLAISKFGHIMIAERRAWDSGWLVGGLQISRDIKFWMPLPGMPEVNQSG
;
A
#
# COMPACT_ATOMS: atom_id res chain seq x y z
N MET A 1 -4.13 5.57 -11.80
CA MET A 1 -5.16 4.58 -12.21
C MET A 1 -5.99 4.26 -10.98
N LYS A 2 -7.33 4.37 -11.07
CA LYS A 2 -8.20 4.07 -9.92
C LYS A 2 -8.11 2.58 -9.57
N THR A 3 -8.44 2.23 -8.32
CA THR A 3 -8.49 0.81 -7.91
C THR A 3 -9.48 0.01 -8.76
N SER A 4 -10.62 0.60 -9.12
CA SER A 4 -11.60 -0.01 -10.02
C SER A 4 -11.01 -0.34 -11.39
N ASP A 5 -10.33 0.63 -11.99
CA ASP A 5 -9.74 0.49 -13.33
C ASP A 5 -8.62 -0.56 -13.32
N LEU A 6 -7.85 -0.60 -12.24
CA LEU A 6 -6.83 -1.61 -11.98
C LEU A 6 -7.43 -3.01 -11.87
N ILE A 7 -8.50 -3.19 -11.09
CA ILE A 7 -9.21 -4.47 -10.96
C ILE A 7 -9.79 -4.91 -12.31
N SER A 8 -10.41 -3.99 -13.06
CA SER A 8 -10.90 -4.29 -14.41
C SER A 8 -9.79 -4.69 -15.36
N ALA A 9 -8.62 -4.04 -15.31
CA ALA A 9 -7.46 -4.39 -16.12
C ALA A 9 -6.88 -5.77 -15.74
N LEU A 10 -6.76 -6.06 -14.44
CA LEU A 10 -6.32 -7.38 -13.95
C LEU A 10 -7.27 -8.50 -14.36
N ASN A 11 -8.58 -8.28 -14.31
CA ASN A 11 -9.57 -9.26 -14.77
C ASN A 11 -9.45 -9.56 -16.27
N ARG A 12 -9.09 -8.57 -17.10
CA ARG A 12 -8.80 -8.79 -18.52
C ARG A 12 -7.53 -9.63 -18.73
N LEU A 13 -6.52 -9.43 -17.89
CA LEU A 13 -5.27 -10.22 -17.92
C LEU A 13 -5.48 -11.67 -17.47
N LYS A 14 -6.36 -11.91 -16.48
CA LYS A 14 -6.64 -13.24 -15.89
C LYS A 14 -7.09 -14.30 -16.90
N VAL A 15 -7.74 -13.92 -17.99
CA VAL A 15 -8.32 -14.86 -18.98
C VAL A 15 -7.26 -15.47 -19.92
N GLN A 16 -6.03 -14.93 -19.94
CA GLN A 16 -4.92 -15.53 -20.68
C GLN A 16 -4.27 -16.65 -19.85
N THR A 17 -4.96 -17.77 -19.78
CA THR A 17 -4.57 -18.96 -19.03
C THR A 17 -3.22 -19.51 -19.50
N GLY A 18 -2.18 -19.38 -18.67
CA GLY A 18 -1.03 -20.29 -18.67
C GLY A 18 0.35 -19.64 -18.73
N SER A 19 0.47 -18.37 -19.14
CA SER A 19 1.69 -17.58 -18.98
C SER A 19 1.30 -16.16 -18.60
N LEU A 20 1.93 -15.63 -17.55
CA LEU A 20 1.87 -14.21 -17.17
C LEU A 20 2.60 -13.30 -18.18
N ASP A 21 2.96 -13.81 -19.36
CA ASP A 21 3.34 -12.98 -20.50
C ASP A 21 2.14 -12.14 -20.90
N CYS A 22 2.14 -10.90 -20.41
CA CYS A 22 1.16 -9.88 -20.77
C CYS A 22 1.17 -9.70 -22.30
N LYS A 23 0.25 -10.35 -23.03
CA LYS A 23 0.12 -10.20 -24.49
C LYS A 23 -0.48 -8.85 -24.91
N GLY A 24 -0.55 -7.89 -23.97
CA GLY A 24 -1.09 -6.55 -24.14
C GLY A 24 -2.09 -6.24 -23.03
N CYS A 25 -1.68 -5.44 -22.05
CA CYS A 25 -2.56 -4.97 -20.98
C CYS A 25 -3.56 -3.91 -21.46
N GLY A 26 -3.43 -3.44 -22.71
CA GLY A 26 -4.24 -2.37 -23.31
C GLY A 26 -3.83 -0.96 -22.89
N TYR A 27 -2.88 -0.82 -21.95
CA TYR A 27 -2.35 0.47 -21.49
C TYR A 27 -1.00 0.82 -22.12
N GLU A 28 -0.21 -0.20 -22.48
CA GLU A 28 1.12 -0.04 -23.07
C GLU A 28 1.29 -0.94 -24.28
N ARG A 29 2.11 -0.48 -25.22
CA ARG A 29 2.59 -1.27 -26.36
C ARG A 29 3.92 -1.86 -25.89
N TYR A 30 4.11 -3.18 -25.91
CA TYR A 30 5.34 -3.91 -25.51
C TYR A 30 5.52 -4.35 -24.04
N CYS A 31 4.47 -4.85 -23.37
CA CYS A 31 4.60 -5.46 -22.04
C CYS A 31 5.44 -6.75 -21.96
N SER A 32 5.94 -7.26 -23.09
CA SER A 32 6.88 -8.39 -23.15
C SER A 32 8.35 -7.98 -22.99
N ALA A 33 8.68 -6.70 -23.19
CA ALA A 33 10.04 -6.17 -23.08
C ALA A 33 10.29 -5.39 -21.77
N GLN A 34 9.22 -5.07 -21.04
CA GLN A 34 9.25 -4.33 -19.76
C GLN A 34 8.15 -4.86 -18.83
N VAL A 35 8.29 -4.61 -17.52
CA VAL A 35 7.26 -4.98 -16.53
C VAL A 35 5.95 -4.24 -16.86
N CYS A 36 4.86 -4.99 -17.00
CA CYS A 36 3.54 -4.45 -17.31
C CYS A 36 3.09 -3.42 -16.26
N CYS A 37 2.73 -2.20 -16.68
CA CYS A 37 2.30 -1.14 -15.75
C CYS A 37 1.06 -1.48 -14.91
N VAL A 38 0.20 -2.39 -15.39
CA VAL A 38 -0.97 -2.86 -14.63
C VAL A 38 -0.52 -3.77 -13.49
N ILE A 39 0.44 -4.67 -13.76
CA ILE A 39 1.03 -5.55 -12.74
C ILE A 39 1.81 -4.71 -11.74
N GLN A 40 2.64 -3.78 -12.20
CA GLN A 40 3.40 -2.90 -11.32
C GLN A 40 2.48 -2.10 -10.39
N ARG A 41 1.42 -1.47 -10.93
CA ARG A 41 0.44 -0.75 -10.11
C ARG A 41 -0.35 -1.66 -9.16
N ALA A 42 -0.59 -2.91 -9.55
CA ALA A 42 -1.19 -3.91 -8.66
C ALA A 42 -0.27 -4.22 -7.48
N VAL A 43 1.00 -4.48 -7.76
CA VAL A 43 2.03 -4.72 -6.75
C VAL A 43 2.16 -3.50 -5.84
N ASP A 44 2.31 -2.30 -6.39
CA ASP A 44 2.41 -1.06 -5.59
C ASP A 44 1.19 -0.88 -4.66
N LYS A 45 -0.02 -1.15 -5.16
CA LYS A 45 -1.25 -1.08 -4.36
C LYS A 45 -1.32 -2.16 -3.29
N LEU A 46 -0.94 -3.40 -3.61
CA LEU A 46 -1.01 -4.53 -2.68
C LEU A 46 0.07 -4.42 -1.60
N CYS A 47 1.33 -4.19 -1.99
CA CYS A 47 2.44 -3.98 -1.07
C CYS A 47 2.22 -2.72 -0.21
N GLY A 48 1.58 -1.68 -0.74
CA GLY A 48 1.19 -0.49 0.03
C GLY A 48 0.11 -0.74 1.09
N MET A 49 -0.45 -1.95 1.20
CA MET A 49 -1.49 -2.33 2.17
C MET A 49 -1.11 -3.57 2.99
N GLU A 50 0.17 -3.95 3.03
CA GLU A 50 0.64 -5.05 3.88
C GLU A 50 0.97 -4.58 5.30
N TRP A 51 0.67 -5.44 6.28
CA TRP A 51 1.06 -5.21 7.67
C TRP A 51 2.55 -5.49 7.85
N ILE A 52 3.28 -4.45 8.27
CA ILE A 52 4.71 -4.47 8.53
C ILE A 52 4.94 -4.63 10.03
N ASP A 53 5.81 -5.57 10.44
CA ASP A 53 6.21 -5.72 11.84
C ASP A 53 7.05 -4.50 12.25
N ALA A 54 6.60 -3.79 13.27
CA ALA A 54 7.24 -2.57 13.76
C ALA A 54 8.64 -2.81 14.36
N LYS A 55 9.06 -4.07 14.55
CA LYS A 55 10.42 -4.46 14.92
C LYS A 55 11.33 -4.66 13.71
N VAL A 56 10.77 -4.99 12.55
CA VAL A 56 11.53 -5.21 11.30
C VAL A 56 11.77 -3.88 10.62
N GLU A 57 10.72 -3.07 10.47
CA GLU A 57 10.79 -1.79 9.80
C GLU A 57 9.92 -0.77 10.53
N LEU A 58 10.46 0.43 10.72
CA LEU A 58 9.76 1.51 11.40
C LEU A 58 8.88 2.28 10.41
N PRO A 59 7.71 2.78 10.84
CA PRO A 59 6.90 3.69 10.02
C PRO A 59 7.69 4.93 9.57
N PRO A 60 7.38 5.55 8.42
CA PRO A 60 8.12 6.71 7.93
C PRO A 60 8.07 7.92 8.88
N ASP A 61 9.12 8.76 8.80
CA ASP A 61 9.35 9.95 9.64
C ASP A 61 8.57 11.20 9.25
N ASP A 62 8.06 11.25 8.02
CA ASP A 62 7.68 12.46 7.28
C ASP A 62 6.31 13.05 7.68
N ALA A 63 5.92 12.92 8.96
CA ALA A 63 4.59 13.29 9.46
C ALA A 63 3.44 12.56 8.74
N THR A 64 3.75 11.46 8.04
CA THR A 64 2.74 10.64 7.38
C THR A 64 1.97 9.86 8.44
N LYS A 65 0.63 9.95 8.35
CA LYS A 65 -0.25 9.13 9.16
C LYS A 65 -0.30 7.72 8.61
N PHE A 66 -0.29 6.74 9.51
CA PHE A 66 -0.37 5.32 9.18
C PHE A 66 -1.36 4.62 10.12
N LEU A 67 -1.82 3.44 9.72
CA LEU A 67 -2.57 2.56 10.60
C LEU A 67 -1.60 1.75 11.46
N ALA A 68 -1.90 1.62 12.74
CA ALA A 68 -1.09 0.86 13.70
C ALA A 68 -1.96 -0.07 14.53
N ILE A 69 -1.42 -1.25 14.85
CA ILE A 69 -2.00 -2.21 15.79
C ILE A 69 -1.12 -2.25 17.03
N SER A 70 -1.71 -1.94 18.18
CA SER A 70 -1.01 -2.03 19.45
C SER A 70 -0.79 -3.49 19.87
N LYS A 71 0.12 -3.74 20.82
CA LYS A 71 0.33 -5.06 21.43
C LYS A 71 -0.94 -5.66 22.06
N PHE A 72 -1.92 -4.82 22.37
CA PHE A 72 -3.22 -5.21 22.93
C PHE A 72 -4.29 -5.42 21.85
N GLY A 73 -3.95 -5.24 20.56
CA GLY A 73 -4.89 -5.44 19.45
C GLY A 73 -5.74 -4.22 19.12
N HIS A 74 -5.51 -3.05 19.73
CA HIS A 74 -6.22 -1.83 19.36
C HIS A 74 -5.69 -1.28 18.03
N ILE A 75 -6.60 -0.95 17.12
CA ILE A 75 -6.29 -0.33 15.84
C ILE A 75 -6.44 1.19 15.97
N MET A 76 -5.46 1.94 15.49
CA MET A 76 -5.47 3.40 15.53
C MET A 76 -4.74 4.03 14.36
N ILE A 77 -5.08 5.28 14.07
CA ILE A 77 -4.28 6.13 13.20
C ILE A 77 -3.19 6.77 14.07
N ALA A 78 -1.95 6.63 13.64
CA ALA A 78 -0.77 7.10 14.35
C ALA A 78 0.15 7.90 13.42
N GLU A 79 1.07 8.63 14.03
CA GLU A 79 2.09 9.43 13.37
C GLU A 79 3.38 9.33 14.19
N ARG A 80 4.53 9.23 13.52
CA ARG A 80 5.83 9.15 14.17
C ARG A 80 6.31 10.54 14.60
N ARG A 81 7.03 10.62 15.71
CA ARG A 81 7.57 11.88 16.21
C ARG A 81 8.86 12.25 15.46
N ALA A 82 8.86 13.40 14.80
CA ALA A 82 9.92 13.82 13.88
C ALA A 82 11.35 13.93 14.47
N TRP A 83 11.49 14.18 15.78
CA TRP A 83 12.79 14.32 16.46
C TRP A 83 13.16 13.13 17.34
N ASP A 84 12.29 12.11 17.40
CA ASP A 84 12.53 10.87 18.13
C ASP A 84 11.82 9.71 17.41
N SER A 85 12.56 9.09 16.49
CA SER A 85 12.09 8.04 15.58
C SER A 85 11.57 6.79 16.28
N GLY A 86 11.80 6.64 17.59
CA GLY A 86 11.32 5.52 18.39
C GLY A 86 9.90 5.68 18.95
N TRP A 87 9.27 6.85 18.80
CA TRP A 87 8.00 7.15 19.45
C TRP A 87 6.94 7.70 18.50
N LEU A 88 5.69 7.42 18.85
CA LEU A 88 4.52 8.03 18.22
C LEU A 88 4.15 9.37 18.87
N VAL A 89 3.49 10.22 18.10
CA VAL A 89 2.69 11.34 18.64
C VAL A 89 1.64 10.75 19.59
N GLY A 90 1.66 11.14 20.86
CA GLY A 90 0.87 10.52 21.93
C GLY A 90 1.66 9.66 22.92
N GLY A 91 2.96 9.42 22.69
CA GLY A 91 3.86 8.84 23.69
C GLY A 91 3.87 7.30 23.77
N LEU A 92 3.40 6.62 22.73
CA LEU A 92 3.59 5.16 22.59
C LEU A 92 4.94 4.87 21.93
N GLN A 93 5.66 3.87 22.43
CA GLN A 93 6.96 3.49 21.87
C GLN A 93 6.78 2.48 20.73
N ILE A 94 7.39 2.78 19.59
CA ILE A 94 7.40 1.90 18.41
C ILE A 94 8.21 0.64 18.76
N SER A 95 7.81 -0.52 18.23
CA SER A 95 8.38 -1.85 18.53
C SER A 95 8.07 -2.41 19.94
N ARG A 96 7.72 -1.57 20.93
CA ARG A 96 7.27 -1.99 22.27
C ARG A 96 5.76 -2.05 22.40
N ASP A 97 5.09 -0.95 22.07
CA ASP A 97 3.64 -0.79 22.22
C ASP A 97 2.90 -1.02 20.92
N ILE A 98 3.57 -0.82 19.78
CA ILE A 98 3.06 -1.08 18.43
C ILE A 98 3.67 -2.37 17.91
N LYS A 99 2.82 -3.28 17.42
CA LYS A 99 3.22 -4.58 16.89
C LYS A 99 3.31 -4.54 15.37
N PHE A 100 2.29 -3.99 14.71
CA PHE A 100 2.22 -3.89 13.27
C PHE A 100 1.80 -2.49 12.85
N TRP A 101 2.24 -2.06 11.67
CA TRP A 101 1.77 -0.85 11.02
C TRP A 101 1.59 -1.07 9.52
N MET A 102 0.80 -0.22 8.87
CA MET A 102 0.70 -0.18 7.41
C MET A 102 0.41 1.25 6.94
N PRO A 103 0.81 1.62 5.71
CA PRO A 103 0.46 2.91 5.14
C PRO A 103 -1.06 3.10 5.10
N LEU A 104 -1.52 4.35 5.25
CA LEU A 104 -2.92 4.63 4.96
C LEU A 104 -3.18 4.43 3.45
N PRO A 105 -4.29 3.77 3.07
CA PRO A 105 -4.67 3.71 1.67
C PRO A 105 -4.90 5.15 1.17
N GLY A 106 -4.45 5.41 -0.06
CA GLY A 106 -4.72 6.68 -0.72
C GLY A 106 -6.22 6.98 -0.71
N MET A 107 -6.57 8.24 -0.46
CA MET A 107 -7.97 8.68 -0.39
C MET A 107 -8.74 8.25 -1.64
N PRO A 108 -9.96 7.68 -1.50
CA PRO A 108 -10.77 7.36 -2.66
C PRO A 108 -10.99 8.62 -3.48
N GLU A 109 -10.77 8.54 -4.79
CA GLU A 109 -11.04 9.65 -5.70
C GLU A 109 -12.55 9.96 -5.63
N VAL A 110 -12.90 11.10 -5.02
CA VAL A 110 -14.28 11.59 -5.00
C VAL A 110 -14.61 12.03 -6.41
N ASN A 111 -15.50 11.30 -7.10
CA ASN A 111 -16.06 11.80 -8.35
C ASN A 111 -16.82 13.09 -8.01
N GLN A 112 -16.25 14.24 -8.36
CA GLN A 112 -16.99 15.50 -8.41
C GLN A 112 -17.95 15.42 -9.59
N SER A 113 -19.04 14.67 -9.41
CA SER A 113 -20.19 14.75 -10.29
C SER A 113 -20.93 16.03 -9.91
N GLY A 114 -20.82 17.05 -10.78
CA GLY A 114 -21.67 18.24 -10.73
C GLY A 114 -23.13 17.94 -11.01
#